data_AF-A0A0G0F566-F1
#
_entry.id   AF-A0A0G0F566-F1
#
_cell.length_a   1.000
_cell.length_b   1.000
_cell.length_c   1.000
_cell.angle_alpha   90.00
_cell.angle_beta   90.00
_cell.angle_gamma   90.00
#
_symmetry.space_group_name_H-M   'P 1'
#
loop_
_entity.id
_entity.type
_entity.pdbx_description
1 polymer ?
#
loop_
_entity_poly.entity_id
_entity_poly.type
_entity_poly.pdbx_seq_one_letter_code
_entity_poly.pdbx_strand_id
1 'polypeptide(L)'
;MDAAQTQVQQAQIIEKLKQKLAGVKLPPDVSEKLADELMRVELVFKTKDFNPELDRQINYINFVCDLPWDKAGQDILDLKRAKMLLDKNHHGLEPIKDRILEYLSILILNKSKGLIPKQPILLSGFHLEDWDLLCS
;
A
#
# COMPACT_ATOMS: atom_id res chain seq x y z
N MET A 1 -11.81 -27.60 30.22
CA MET A 1 -12.68 -28.31 29.26
C MET A 1 -12.24 -27.96 27.82
N ASP A 2 -10.93 -27.81 27.53
CA ASP A 2 -10.57 -26.79 26.51
C ASP A 2 -9.70 -27.30 25.36
N ALA A 3 -8.99 -28.43 25.47
CA ALA A 3 -8.08 -28.88 24.40
C ALA A 3 -8.79 -29.21 23.07
N ALA A 4 -10.01 -29.74 23.15
CA ALA A 4 -10.86 -29.96 21.98
C ALA A 4 -11.35 -28.64 21.37
N GLN A 5 -11.63 -27.64 22.20
CA GLN A 5 -12.06 -26.31 21.73
C GLN A 5 -10.90 -25.56 21.06
N THR A 6 -9.67 -25.66 21.59
CA THR A 6 -8.48 -25.06 20.98
C THR A 6 -8.16 -25.67 19.60
N GLN A 7 -8.26 -27.00 19.44
CA GLN A 7 -8.04 -27.64 18.14
C GLN A 7 -9.09 -27.22 17.09
N VAL A 8 -10.35 -27.08 17.51
CA VAL A 8 -11.42 -26.59 16.63
C VAL A 8 -11.14 -25.13 16.21
N GLN A 9 -10.69 -24.27 17.12
CA GLN A 9 -10.32 -22.89 16.81
C GLN A 9 -9.13 -22.79 15.85
N GLN A 10 -8.08 -23.60 16.05
CA GLN A 10 -6.91 -23.63 15.16
C GLN A 10 -7.27 -24.04 13.73
N ALA A 11 -8.10 -25.08 13.59
CA ALA A 11 -8.59 -25.53 12.27
C ALA A 11 -9.37 -24.43 11.55
N GLN A 12 -10.24 -23.70 12.26
CA GLN A 12 -11.00 -22.57 11.71
C GLN A 12 -10.08 -21.43 11.24
N ILE A 13 -8.99 -21.14 11.95
CA ILE A 13 -8.03 -20.10 11.56
C ILE A 13 -7.32 -20.50 10.25
N ILE A 14 -6.84 -21.74 10.16
CA ILE A 14 -6.16 -22.24 8.95
C ILE A 14 -7.10 -22.17 7.74
N GLU A 15 -8.35 -22.62 7.91
CA GLU A 15 -9.34 -22.59 6.83
C GLU A 15 -9.60 -21.17 6.33
N LYS A 16 -9.75 -20.20 7.24
CA LYS A 16 -9.90 -18.78 6.89
C LYS A 16 -8.70 -18.24 6.12
N LEU A 17 -7.48 -18.59 6.52
CA LEU A 17 -6.26 -18.16 5.82
C LEU A 17 -6.21 -18.76 4.40
N LYS A 18 -6.55 -20.04 4.23
CA LYS A 18 -6.64 -20.69 2.91
C LYS A 18 -7.67 -20.02 2.01
N GLN A 19 -8.85 -19.71 2.54
CA GLN A 19 -9.89 -19.01 1.79
C GLN A 19 -9.44 -17.61 1.34
N LYS A 20 -8.75 -16.86 2.21
CA LYS A 20 -8.19 -15.55 1.85
C LYS A 20 -7.13 -15.67 0.75
N LEU A 21 -6.22 -16.63 0.85
CA LEU A 21 -5.18 -16.85 -0.15
C LEU A 21 -5.77 -17.21 -1.52
N ALA A 22 -6.83 -18.02 -1.55
CA ALA A 22 -7.51 -18.39 -2.79
C ALA A 22 -8.29 -17.22 -3.43
N GLY A 23 -8.72 -16.24 -2.63
CA GLY A 23 -9.49 -15.08 -3.09
C GLY A 23 -8.65 -13.93 -3.66
N VAL A 24 -7.32 -13.91 -3.41
CA VAL A 24 -6.43 -12.81 -3.81
C VAL A 24 -5.58 -13.24 -5.00
N LYS A 25 -5.52 -12.40 -6.04
CA LYS A 25 -4.58 -12.60 -7.15
C LYS A 25 -3.17 -12.17 -6.71
N LEU A 26 -2.36 -13.14 -6.36
CA LEU A 26 -0.99 -12.93 -5.91
C LEU A 26 -0.01 -13.18 -7.06
N PRO A 27 1.10 -12.42 -7.15
CA PRO A 27 2.24 -12.77 -7.98
C PRO A 27 2.80 -14.16 -7.59
N PRO A 28 3.37 -14.92 -8.54
CA PRO A 28 3.81 -16.31 -8.28
C PRO A 28 4.85 -16.41 -7.15
N ASP A 29 5.82 -15.50 -7.11
CA ASP A 29 6.87 -15.46 -6.08
C ASP A 29 6.31 -15.19 -4.67
N VAL A 30 5.24 -14.39 -4.58
CA VAL A 30 4.57 -14.09 -3.29
C VAL A 30 3.70 -15.27 -2.86
N SER A 31 3.00 -15.90 -3.80
CA SER A 31 2.16 -17.06 -3.53
C SER A 31 2.95 -18.24 -2.99
N GLU A 32 4.15 -18.50 -3.52
CA GLU A 32 5.03 -19.58 -3.04
C GLU A 32 5.47 -19.32 -1.59
N LYS A 33 5.95 -18.11 -1.28
CA LYS A 33 6.36 -17.73 0.08
C LYS A 33 5.21 -17.83 1.09
N LEU A 34 4.01 -17.42 0.71
CA LEU A 34 2.83 -17.54 1.58
C LEU A 34 2.41 -18.99 1.81
N ALA A 35 2.60 -19.87 0.82
CA ALA A 35 2.35 -21.30 0.99
C ALA A 35 3.33 -21.94 1.98
N ASP A 36 4.61 -21.57 1.91
CA ASP A 36 5.63 -22.01 2.87
C ASP A 36 5.33 -21.54 4.30
N GLU A 37 4.96 -20.26 4.47
CA GLU A 37 4.57 -19.73 5.79
C GLU A 37 3.30 -20.40 6.31
N LEU A 38 2.31 -20.70 5.45
CA LEU A 38 1.12 -21.42 5.86
C LEU A 38 1.45 -22.86 6.30
N MET A 39 2.37 -23.54 5.61
CA MET A 39 2.85 -24.87 6.01
C MET A 39 3.55 -24.82 7.38
N ARG A 40 4.32 -23.77 7.66
CA ARG A 40 4.93 -23.56 8.99
C ARG A 40 3.87 -23.38 10.08
N VAL A 41 2.88 -22.54 9.83
CA VAL A 41 1.76 -22.32 10.76
C VAL A 41 1.01 -23.63 11.04
N GLU A 42 0.74 -24.46 10.02
CA GLU A 42 0.13 -25.78 10.19
C GLU A 42 0.99 -26.74 11.02
N LEU A 43 2.32 -26.72 10.85
CA LEU A 43 3.24 -27.55 11.63
C LEU A 43 3.22 -27.15 13.10
N VAL A 44 3.31 -25.84 13.37
CA VAL A 44 3.36 -25.32 14.74
C VAL A 44 2.02 -25.52 15.45
N PHE A 45 0.88 -25.44 14.74
CA PHE A 45 -0.41 -25.78 15.36
C PHE A 45 -0.57 -27.26 15.73
N LYS A 46 0.15 -28.19 15.07
CA LYS A 46 0.16 -29.61 15.43
C LYS A 46 0.97 -29.87 16.70
N THR A 47 2.02 -29.10 16.94
CA THR A 47 2.77 -29.11 18.19
C THR A 47 1.99 -28.28 19.23
N LYS A 48 1.58 -28.88 20.36
CA LYS A 48 0.71 -28.23 21.37
C LYS A 48 1.37 -27.07 22.15
N ASP A 49 2.47 -26.52 21.65
CA ASP A 49 3.24 -25.48 22.32
C ASP A 49 2.75 -24.10 21.92
N PHE A 50 2.46 -23.27 22.92
CA PHE A 50 2.10 -21.86 22.71
C PHE A 50 3.34 -21.10 22.22
N ASN A 51 3.33 -20.67 20.96
CA ASN A 51 4.43 -19.94 20.36
C ASN A 51 4.00 -18.51 19.98
N PRO A 52 4.58 -17.46 20.58
CA PRO A 52 4.27 -16.07 20.23
C PRO A 52 4.61 -15.69 18.78
N GLU A 53 5.44 -16.48 18.09
CA GLU A 53 5.74 -16.27 16.66
C GLU A 53 4.56 -16.66 15.74
N LEU A 54 3.61 -17.48 16.20
CA LEU A 54 2.42 -17.86 15.42
C LEU A 54 1.55 -16.64 15.10
N ASP A 55 1.28 -15.79 16.09
CA ASP A 55 0.45 -14.61 15.90
C ASP A 55 1.10 -13.65 14.88
N ARG A 56 2.44 -13.55 14.90
CA ARG A 56 3.18 -12.77 13.91
C ARG A 56 3.01 -13.32 12.50
N GLN A 57 3.10 -14.64 12.32
CA GLN A 57 2.92 -15.30 11.02
C GLN A 57 1.51 -15.13 10.47
N ILE A 58 0.50 -15.33 11.32
CA ILE A 58 -0.91 -15.15 10.95
C ILE A 58 -1.17 -13.69 10.55
N ASN A 59 -0.65 -12.73 11.32
CA ASN A 59 -0.78 -11.31 11.01
C ASN A 59 -0.07 -10.95 9.71
N TYR A 60 1.11 -11.52 9.46
CA TYR A 60 1.83 -11.32 8.21
C TYR A 60 1.04 -11.83 7.00
N ILE A 61 0.54 -13.07 7.04
CA ILE A 61 -0.27 -13.64 5.95
C ILE A 61 -1.51 -12.78 5.69
N ASN A 62 -2.21 -12.36 6.76
CA ASN A 62 -3.36 -11.48 6.64
C ASN A 62 -3.00 -10.13 6.00
N PHE A 63 -1.95 -9.47 6.49
CA PHE A 63 -1.50 -8.19 5.97
C PHE A 63 -1.19 -8.26 4.47
N VAL A 64 -0.47 -9.29 4.04
CA VAL A 64 -0.11 -9.49 2.63
C VAL A 64 -1.35 -9.75 1.77
N CYS A 65 -2.34 -10.49 2.28
CA CYS A 65 -3.61 -10.72 1.58
C CYS A 65 -4.47 -9.45 1.45
N ASP A 66 -4.38 -8.54 2.42
CA ASP A 66 -5.18 -7.32 2.43
C ASP A 66 -4.62 -6.23 1.49
N LEU A 67 -3.42 -6.43 0.92
CA LEU A 67 -2.82 -5.49 -0.02
C LEU A 67 -3.52 -5.50 -1.39
N PRO A 68 -3.70 -4.32 -2.03
CA PRO A 68 -4.36 -4.19 -3.33
C PRO A 68 -3.44 -4.57 -4.50
N TRP A 69 -3.09 -5.85 -4.65
CA TRP A 69 -2.17 -6.35 -5.69
C TRP A 69 -2.63 -6.06 -7.14
N ASP A 70 -3.93 -6.18 -7.41
CA ASP A 70 -4.52 -6.04 -8.76
C ASP A 70 -5.14 -4.64 -9.00
N LYS A 71 -5.11 -3.76 -7.99
CA LYS A 71 -5.78 -2.45 -8.07
C LYS A 71 -4.75 -1.34 -8.16
N ALA A 72 -4.54 -0.84 -9.37
CA ALA A 72 -3.91 0.44 -9.60
C ALA A 72 -4.98 1.53 -9.75
N GLY A 73 -4.75 2.70 -9.17
CA GLY A 73 -5.57 3.88 -9.43
C GLY A 73 -5.37 4.38 -10.86
N GLN A 74 -6.39 5.00 -11.45
CA GLN A 74 -6.21 5.74 -12.71
C GLN A 74 -5.55 7.09 -12.42
N ASP A 75 -4.32 7.27 -12.91
CA ASP A 75 -3.67 8.58 -12.87
C ASP A 75 -4.30 9.50 -13.91
N ILE A 76 -4.77 10.67 -13.48
CA ILE A 76 -5.24 11.73 -14.36
C ILE A 76 -4.10 12.72 -14.57
N LEU A 77 -3.42 12.63 -15.72
CA LEU A 77 -2.28 13.48 -16.06
C LEU A 77 -2.68 14.55 -17.08
N ASP A 78 -3.48 15.52 -16.64
CA ASP A 78 -3.88 16.69 -17.45
C ASP A 78 -3.36 17.99 -16.84
N LEU A 79 -2.44 18.65 -17.56
CA LEU A 79 -1.82 19.91 -17.15
C LEU A 79 -2.83 21.06 -17.06
N LYS A 80 -3.84 21.11 -17.94
CA LYS A 80 -4.83 22.19 -17.93
C LYS A 80 -5.70 22.08 -16.69
N ARG A 81 -6.18 20.86 -16.41
CA ARG A 81 -6.95 20.57 -15.21
C ARG A 81 -6.13 20.81 -13.94
N ALA A 82 -4.86 20.40 -13.92
CA ALA A 82 -3.97 20.63 -12.79
C ALA A 82 -3.78 22.12 -12.50
N LYS A 83 -3.51 22.94 -13.54
CA LYS A 83 -3.38 24.39 -13.40
C LYS A 83 -4.65 25.03 -12.84
N MET A 84 -5.81 24.73 -13.42
CA MET A 84 -7.09 25.26 -12.95
C MET A 84 -7.37 24.91 -11.48
N LEU A 85 -7.04 23.68 -11.06
CA LEU A 85 -7.26 23.25 -9.68
C LEU A 85 -6.27 23.90 -8.70
N LEU A 86 -5.01 24.07 -9.11
CA LEU A 86 -3.99 24.77 -8.35
C LEU A 86 -4.38 26.24 -8.13
N ASP A 87 -4.83 26.91 -9.18
CA ASP A 87 -5.28 28.32 -9.13
C ASP A 87 -6.57 28.49 -8.33
N LYS A 88 -7.48 27.52 -8.37
CA LYS A 88 -8.72 27.55 -7.59
C LYS A 88 -8.49 27.35 -6.09
N ASN A 89 -7.59 26.44 -5.73
CA ASN A 89 -7.40 26.04 -4.33
C ASN A 89 -6.31 26.85 -3.62
N HIS A 90 -5.44 27.55 -4.36
CA HIS A 90 -4.34 28.33 -3.80
C HIS A 90 -4.20 29.67 -4.54
N HIS A 91 -4.33 30.78 -3.81
CA HIS A 91 -4.04 32.12 -4.31
C HIS A 91 -2.52 32.39 -4.23
N GLY A 92 -1.96 33.01 -5.27
CA GLY A 92 -0.52 33.27 -5.36
C GLY A 92 0.32 32.01 -5.63
N LEU A 93 1.55 31.99 -5.12
CA LEU A 93 2.52 30.88 -5.25
C LEU A 93 2.90 30.50 -6.68
N GLU A 94 2.86 31.44 -7.62
CA GLU A 94 3.25 31.30 -9.02
C GLU A 94 4.58 30.53 -9.21
N PRO A 95 5.69 30.87 -8.52
CA PRO A 95 6.94 30.12 -8.68
C PRO A 95 6.84 28.65 -8.23
N ILE A 96 5.97 28.34 -7.27
CA ILE A 96 5.76 26.96 -6.79
C ILE A 96 4.81 26.21 -7.72
N LYS A 97 3.73 26.87 -8.16
CA LYS A 97 2.77 26.33 -9.14
C LYS A 97 3.46 25.97 -10.45
N ASP A 98 4.32 26.85 -10.95
CA ASP A 98 5.09 26.60 -12.18
C ASP A 98 5.99 25.38 -12.03
N ARG A 99 6.64 25.21 -10.86
CA ARG A 99 7.49 24.05 -10.57
C ARG A 99 6.71 22.74 -10.49
N ILE A 100 5.51 22.76 -9.90
CA ILE A 100 4.61 21.60 -9.86
C ILE A 100 4.18 21.24 -11.29
N LEU A 101 3.82 22.23 -12.12
CA LEU A 101 3.43 22.01 -13.51
C LEU A 101 4.59 21.48 -14.37
N GLU A 102 5.81 21.97 -14.16
CA GLU A 102 7.02 21.46 -14.81
C GLU A 102 7.24 19.98 -14.49
N TYR A 103 7.13 19.60 -13.21
CA TYR A 103 7.29 18.21 -12.80
C TYR A 103 6.18 17.31 -13.34
N LEU A 104 4.92 17.76 -13.33
CA LEU A 104 3.83 17.04 -13.99
C LEU A 104 4.10 16.83 -15.48
N SER A 105 4.69 17.83 -16.14
CA SER A 105 5.08 17.73 -17.57
C SER A 105 6.15 16.66 -17.78
N ILE A 106 7.14 16.58 -16.88
CA ILE A 106 8.18 15.54 -16.89
C ILE A 106 7.57 14.16 -16.63
N LEU A 107 6.63 14.04 -15.69
CA LEU A 107 5.93 12.79 -15.41
C LEU A 107 5.14 12.28 -16.62
N ILE A 108 4.41 13.17 -17.31
CA ILE A 108 3.69 12.85 -18.54
C ILE A 108 4.66 12.34 -19.62
N LEU A 109 5.79 13.04 -19.79
CA LEU A 109 6.81 12.68 -20.77
C LEU A 109 7.48 11.34 -20.44
N ASN A 110 7.77 11.07 -19.17
CA ASN A 110 8.37 9.81 -18.76
C ASN A 110 7.37 8.66 -18.92
N LYS A 111 6.10 8.85 -18.58
CA LYS A 111 5.04 7.86 -18.80
C LYS A 111 4.86 7.54 -20.27
N SER A 112 4.88 8.55 -21.16
CA SER A 112 4.79 8.31 -22.61
C SER A 112 6.00 7.57 -23.18
N LYS A 113 7.18 7.74 -22.58
CA LYS A 113 8.41 7.01 -22.92
C LYS A 113 8.57 5.66 -22.21
N GLY A 114 7.62 5.27 -21.34
CA GLY A 114 7.71 4.06 -20.53
C GLY A 114 8.81 4.09 -19.46
N LEU A 115 9.30 5.28 -19.10
CA LEU A 115 10.34 5.48 -18.10
C LEU A 115 9.72 5.67 -16.71
N ILE A 116 10.31 5.04 -15.70
CA ILE A 116 9.94 5.25 -14.30
C ILE A 116 10.62 6.55 -13.81
N PRO A 117 9.87 7.52 -13.26
CA PRO A 117 10.45 8.75 -12.74
C PRO A 117 11.40 8.44 -11.57
N LYS A 118 12.62 8.97 -11.65
CA LYS A 118 13.71 8.61 -10.72
C LYS A 118 13.79 9.48 -9.46
N GLN A 119 13.08 10.60 -9.41
CA GLN A 119 13.25 11.60 -8.36
C GLN A 119 11.90 12.15 -7.85
N PRO A 120 11.65 12.12 -6.53
CA PRO A 120 10.49 12.78 -5.94
C PRO A 120 10.68 14.30 -5.88
N ILE A 121 9.58 15.05 -5.93
CA ILE A 121 9.61 16.47 -5.56
C ILE A 121 9.74 16.59 -4.04
N LEU A 122 10.66 17.44 -3.59
CA LEU A 122 10.73 17.92 -2.22
C LEU A 122 10.28 19.37 -2.21
N LEU A 123 9.15 19.64 -1.55
CA LEU A 123 8.73 20.99 -1.22
C LEU A 123 9.25 21.30 0.19
N SER A 124 10.44 21.89 0.26
CA SER A 124 10.94 22.40 1.54
C SER A 124 10.16 23.65 1.92
N GLY A 125 9.38 23.57 2.99
CA GLY A 125 8.64 24.72 3.51
C GLY A 125 9.56 25.74 4.18
N PHE A 126 9.32 27.01 3.88
CA PHE A 126 9.51 28.09 4.85
C PHE A 126 8.49 27.88 6.01
N HIS A 127 8.81 28.43 7.19
CA HIS A 127 8.13 28.18 8.47
C HIS A 127 6.59 28.19 8.36
N LEU A 128 5.91 27.31 9.11
CA LEU A 128 4.44 27.14 9.04
C LEU A 128 3.63 28.41 9.35
N GLU A 129 4.25 29.44 9.92
CA GLU A 129 3.62 30.72 10.25
C GLU A 129 3.31 31.59 9.01
N ASP A 130 3.93 31.30 7.85
CA ASP A 130 3.75 32.09 6.63
C ASP A 130 2.55 31.64 5.76
N TRP A 131 1.97 30.46 6.02
CA TRP A 131 0.92 29.88 5.17
C TRP A 131 -0.48 30.50 5.39
N ASP A 132 -0.79 30.95 6.61
CA ASP A 132 -2.07 31.59 6.92
C ASP A 132 -2.20 32.98 6.26
N LEU A 133 -1.07 33.64 5.97
CA LEU A 133 -1.03 34.95 5.32
C LEU A 133 -1.25 34.88 3.80
N LEU A 134 -1.10 33.70 3.19
CA LEU A 134 -1.20 33.50 1.74
C LEU A 134 -2.55 32.92 1.28
N CYS A 135 -3.35 32.38 2.20
CA CYS A 135 -4.69 31.82 1.95
C CYS A 135 -5.85 32.78 2.27
N SER A 136 -5.57 34.08 2.50
CA SER A 136 -6.58 35.12 2.70
C SER A 136 -6.97 35.82 1.40
#